data_AF-A0A3B7LE72-F1
#
_entry.id   AF-A0A3B7LE72-F1
#
_cell.length_a   1.000
_cell.length_b   1.000
_cell.length_c   1.000
_cell.angle_alpha   90.00
_cell.angle_beta   90.00
_cell.angle_gamma   90.00
#
_symmetry.space_group_name_H-M   'P 1'
#
loop_
_entity.id
_entity.type
_entity.pdbx_description
1 polymer ?
#
loop_
_entity_poly.entity_id
_entity_poly.type
_entity_poly.pdbx_seq_one_letter_code
_entity_poly.pdbx_strand_id
1 'polypeptide(L)'
;MAHKLEDIIANEKHEIVAAAQAKADDMFLELRLAELRQLVDMTQAQMAEAMGVKQPTIAGLERAGQDLRLSSLKRYVEAIGGRVRLDVELPDGSHHGFSV
;
A
#
# COMPACT_ATOMS: atom_id res chain seq x y z
N MET A 1 -26.19 8.53 -15.76
CA MET A 1 -25.51 7.34 -16.35
C MET A 1 -24.16 7.22 -15.67
N ALA A 2 -23.62 6.02 -15.47
CA ALA A 2 -22.27 5.89 -14.93
C ALA A 2 -21.26 6.34 -15.99
N HIS A 3 -20.51 7.40 -15.72
CA HIS A 3 -19.40 7.83 -16.57
C HIS A 3 -18.16 7.00 -16.20
N LYS A 4 -17.42 6.48 -17.18
CA LYS A 4 -16.16 5.82 -16.89
C LYS A 4 -15.15 6.84 -16.39
N LEU A 5 -14.27 6.41 -15.49
CA LEU A 5 -13.22 7.27 -14.95
C LEU A 5 -12.35 7.86 -16.07
N GLU A 6 -12.07 7.07 -17.10
CA GLU A 6 -11.35 7.44 -18.32
C GLU A 6 -11.98 8.68 -19.01
N ASP A 7 -13.31 8.67 -19.17
CA ASP A 7 -14.06 9.73 -19.84
C ASP A 7 -14.13 11.02 -19.00
N ILE A 8 -14.12 10.87 -17.67
CA ILE A 8 -14.10 12.00 -16.75
C ILE A 8 -12.73 12.67 -16.82
N ILE A 9 -11.64 11.89 -16.67
CA ILE A 9 -10.27 12.41 -16.73
C ILE A 9 -9.99 13.12 -18.05
N ALA A 10 -10.46 12.58 -19.18
CA ALA A 10 -10.26 13.17 -20.50
C ALA A 10 -10.96 14.53 -20.70
N ASN A 11 -12.06 14.78 -19.99
CA ASN A 11 -12.86 16.00 -20.11
C ASN A 11 -12.56 17.02 -19.01
N GLU A 12 -11.78 16.66 -18.00
CA GLU A 12 -11.40 17.55 -16.91
C GLU A 12 -10.17 18.40 -17.24
N LYS A 13 -9.98 19.48 -16.48
CA LYS A 13 -8.79 20.33 -16.62
C LYS A 13 -7.55 19.59 -16.12
N HIS A 14 -6.43 19.73 -16.84
CA HIS A 14 -5.16 19.08 -16.49
C HIS A 14 -4.70 19.36 -15.05
N GLU A 15 -4.87 20.60 -14.57
CA GLU A 15 -4.54 20.99 -13.19
C GLU A 15 -5.35 20.24 -12.13
N ILE A 16 -6.62 19.95 -12.42
CA ILE A 16 -7.53 19.21 -11.53
C ILE A 16 -7.16 17.73 -11.52
N VAL A 17 -6.89 17.15 -12.70
CA VAL A 17 -6.44 15.76 -12.82
C VAL A 17 -5.10 15.56 -12.09
N ALA A 18 -4.14 16.45 -12.28
CA ALA A 18 -2.84 16.37 -11.62
C ALA A 18 -2.95 16.50 -10.09
N ALA A 19 -3.78 17.41 -9.58
CA ALA A 19 -4.01 17.55 -8.14
C ALA A 19 -4.75 16.33 -7.55
N ALA A 20 -5.72 15.78 -8.28
CA ALA A 20 -6.42 14.56 -7.88
C ALA A 20 -5.48 13.35 -7.87
N GLN A 21 -4.60 13.23 -8.86
CA GLN A 21 -3.59 12.17 -8.93
C GLN A 21 -2.58 12.29 -7.79
N ALA A 22 -2.01 13.48 -7.56
CA ALA A 22 -1.09 13.70 -6.44
C ALA A 22 -1.74 13.38 -5.08
N LYS A 23 -3.02 13.71 -4.90
CA LYS A 23 -3.78 13.36 -3.70
C LYS A 23 -4.02 11.85 -3.60
N ALA A 24 -4.30 11.18 -4.70
CA ALA A 24 -4.43 9.73 -4.74
C ALA A 24 -3.08 9.06 -4.43
N ASP A 25 -1.98 9.56 -4.99
CA ASP A 25 -0.63 9.08 -4.76
C ASP A 25 -0.22 9.27 -3.29
N ASP A 26 -0.54 10.41 -2.66
CA ASP A 26 -0.39 10.63 -1.22
C ASP A 26 -1.23 9.62 -0.40
N MET A 27 -2.45 9.32 -0.83
CA MET A 27 -3.30 8.31 -0.21
C MET A 27 -2.77 6.89 -0.40
N PHE A 28 -2.11 6.58 -1.52
CA PHE A 28 -1.49 5.29 -1.80
C PHE A 28 -0.13 5.14 -1.10
N LEU A 29 0.58 6.24 -0.86
CA LEU A 29 1.86 6.25 -0.15
C LEU A 29 1.69 5.97 1.35
N GLU A 30 0.51 6.23 1.91
CA GLU A 30 0.11 5.70 3.22
C GLU A 30 -0.24 4.22 3.12
N LEU A 31 0.78 3.36 2.99
CA LEU A 31 0.60 1.93 3.21
C LEU A 31 0.18 1.69 4.67
N ARG A 32 -1.11 1.53 4.89
CA ARG A 32 -1.68 1.34 6.23
C ARG A 32 -1.56 -0.13 6.63
N LEU A 33 -0.36 -0.56 7.04
CA LEU A 33 -0.13 -1.92 7.56
C LEU A 33 -1.14 -2.32 8.64
N ALA A 34 -1.54 -1.35 9.48
CA ALA A 34 -2.57 -1.55 10.49
C ALA A 34 -3.92 -1.98 9.90
N GLU A 35 -4.30 -1.45 8.73
CA GLU A 35 -5.53 -1.83 8.03
C GLU A 35 -5.42 -3.25 7.47
N LEU A 36 -4.29 -3.61 6.86
CA LEU A 36 -4.04 -4.98 6.39
C LEU A 36 -4.19 -6.00 7.52
N ARG A 37 -3.63 -5.68 8.69
CA ARG A 37 -3.75 -6.52 9.89
C ARG A 37 -5.20 -6.58 10.42
N GLN A 38 -5.93 -5.47 10.36
CA GLN A 38 -7.33 -5.42 10.79
C GLN A 38 -8.25 -6.20 9.85
N LEU A 39 -7.96 -6.25 8.55
CA LEU A 39 -8.71 -7.06 7.57
C LEU A 39 -8.67 -8.56 7.85
N VAL A 40 -7.68 -9.01 8.62
CA VAL A 40 -7.54 -10.42 9.06
C VAL A 40 -7.83 -10.60 10.56
N ASP A 41 -8.48 -9.62 11.19
CA ASP A 41 -8.91 -9.64 12.60
C ASP A 41 -7.78 -9.88 13.63
N MET A 42 -6.55 -9.43 13.32
CA MET A 42 -5.41 -9.57 14.22
C MET A 42 -5.14 -8.31 15.03
N THR A 43 -4.73 -8.46 16.29
CA THR A 43 -4.18 -7.39 17.13
C THR A 43 -2.68 -7.19 16.85
N GLN A 44 -2.11 -6.05 17.27
CA GLN A 44 -0.66 -5.83 17.15
C GLN A 44 0.16 -6.89 17.92
N ALA A 45 -0.36 -7.43 19.03
CA ALA A 45 0.30 -8.47 19.80
C ALA A 45 0.33 -9.80 19.05
N GLN A 46 -0.79 -10.22 18.46
CA GLN A 46 -0.87 -11.43 17.62
C GLN A 46 0.02 -11.29 16.37
N MET A 47 0.07 -10.10 15.77
CA MET A 47 0.95 -9.84 14.64
C MET A 47 2.43 -9.94 15.04
N ALA A 48 2.79 -9.43 16.21
CA ALA A 48 4.14 -9.52 16.73
C ALA A 48 4.56 -10.97 16.96
N GLU A 49 3.65 -11.79 17.51
CA GLU A 49 3.84 -13.23 17.68
C GLU A 49 4.05 -13.93 16.32
N ALA A 50 3.17 -13.69 15.34
CA ALA A 50 3.28 -14.26 14.00
C ALA A 50 4.59 -13.87 13.29
N MET A 51 5.08 -12.66 13.51
CA MET A 51 6.35 -12.17 12.95
C MET A 51 7.60 -12.55 13.76
N GLY A 52 7.44 -13.13 14.96
CA GLY A 52 8.52 -13.44 15.89
C GLY A 52 9.26 -12.20 16.42
N VAL A 53 8.55 -11.10 16.65
CA VAL A 53 9.09 -9.81 17.13
C VAL A 53 8.31 -9.30 18.35
N LYS A 54 8.72 -8.16 18.92
CA LYS A 54 7.99 -7.53 20.04
C LYS A 54 6.90 -6.61 19.51
N GLN A 55 5.80 -6.46 20.25
CA GLN A 55 4.69 -5.56 19.88
C GLN A 55 5.14 -4.12 19.53
N PRO A 56 6.10 -3.48 20.24
CA PRO A 56 6.57 -2.14 19.86
C PRO A 56 7.21 -2.09 18.46
N THR A 57 7.75 -3.21 17.96
CA THR A 57 8.24 -3.31 16.58
C THR A 57 7.07 -3.16 15.60
N ILE A 58 5.95 -3.82 15.85
CA ILE A 58 4.73 -3.71 15.02
C ILE A 58 4.17 -2.30 15.08
N ALA A 59 4.05 -1.70 16.27
CA ALA A 59 3.59 -0.33 16.42
C ALA A 59 4.51 0.69 15.72
N GLY A 60 5.82 0.41 15.66
CA GLY A 60 6.78 1.19 14.87
C GLY A 60 6.53 1.08 13.38
N LEU A 61 6.39 -0.15 12.87
CA LEU A 61 6.12 -0.42 11.45
C LEU A 61 4.80 0.18 10.96
N GLU A 62 3.77 0.20 11.82
CA GLU A 62 2.45 0.76 11.50
C GLU A 62 2.37 2.29 11.61
N ARG A 63 3.46 2.96 12.00
CA ARG A 63 3.50 4.42 12.11
C ARG A 63 3.61 5.06 10.73
N ALA A 64 2.73 6.01 10.43
CA ALA A 64 2.78 6.80 9.21
C ALA A 64 4.12 7.54 9.03
N GLY A 65 4.58 7.66 7.78
CA GLY A 65 5.78 8.41 7.42
C GLY A 65 7.11 7.72 7.74
N GLN A 66 7.12 6.41 8.05
CA GLN A 66 8.36 5.65 8.14
C GLN A 66 8.79 5.08 6.79
N ASP A 67 10.09 5.18 6.49
CA ASP A 67 10.72 4.42 5.42
C ASP A 67 10.69 2.92 5.76
N LEU A 68 9.72 2.22 5.18
CA LEU A 68 9.55 0.78 5.33
C LEU A 68 10.43 0.04 4.33
N ARG A 69 11.29 -0.84 4.81
CA ARG A 69 12.04 -1.75 3.93
C ARG A 69 11.08 -2.75 3.27
N LEU A 70 11.26 -3.02 1.98
CA LEU A 70 10.51 -4.04 1.23
C LEU A 70 10.53 -5.42 1.91
N SER A 71 11.67 -5.80 2.52
CA SER A 71 11.77 -7.06 3.25
C SER A 71 10.91 -7.09 4.53
N SER A 72 10.76 -5.95 5.20
CA SER A 72 9.86 -5.81 6.34
C SER A 72 8.40 -5.90 5.90
N LEU A 73 8.04 -5.25 4.78
CA LEU A 73 6.72 -5.33 4.18
C LEU A 73 6.37 -6.78 3.81
N LYS A 74 7.27 -7.46 3.11
CA LYS A 74 7.11 -8.88 2.73
C LYS A 74 6.83 -9.74 3.95
N ARG A 75 7.68 -9.68 4.97
CA ARG A 75 7.50 -10.45 6.20
C ARG A 75 6.19 -10.14 6.91
N TYR A 76 5.78 -8.86 6.92
CA TYR A 76 4.53 -8.43 7.52
C TYR A 76 3.33 -9.07 6.80
N VAL A 77 3.29 -8.96 5.48
CA VAL A 77 2.21 -9.51 4.65
C VAL A 77 2.18 -11.05 4.68
N GLU A 78 3.34 -11.71 4.68
CA GLU A 78 3.41 -13.16 4.77
C GLU A 78 2.95 -13.70 6.14
N ALA A 79 3.18 -12.95 7.22
CA ALA A 79 2.72 -13.33 8.56
C ALA A 79 1.19 -13.33 8.70
N ILE A 80 0.48 -12.62 7.82
CA ILE A 80 -0.99 -12.66 7.72
C ILE A 80 -1.48 -13.59 6.59
N GLY A 81 -0.60 -14.40 6.00
CA GLY A 81 -0.93 -15.33 4.91
C GLY A 81 -1.09 -14.66 3.53
N GLY A 82 -0.74 -13.38 3.42
CA GLY A 82 -0.76 -12.63 2.16
C GLY A 82 0.46 -12.89 1.29
N ARG A 83 0.47 -12.28 0.10
CA ARG A 83 1.62 -12.26 -0.82
C ARG A 83 1.85 -10.84 -1.32
N VAL A 84 3.10 -10.41 -1.35
CA VAL A 84 3.49 -9.12 -1.94
C VAL A 84 3.79 -9.32 -3.42
N ARG A 85 3.23 -8.43 -4.25
CA ARG A 85 3.62 -8.26 -5.65
C ARG A 85 4.07 -6.82 -5.82
N LEU A 86 5.25 -6.64 -6.40
CA LEU A 86 5.69 -5.34 -6.87
C LEU A 86 5.21 -5.18 -8.30
N ASP A 87 4.69 -4.00 -8.60
CA ASP A 87 4.42 -3.57 -9.97
C ASP A 87 5.32 -2.38 -10.28
N VAL A 88 5.97 -2.41 -11.43
CA VAL A 88 6.90 -1.37 -11.87
C VAL A 88 6.39 -0.79 -13.17
N GLU A 89 6.08 0.50 -13.15
CA GLU A 89 5.74 1.28 -14.34
C GLU A 89 7.02 1.87 -14.96
N LEU A 90 7.18 1.70 -16.27
CA LEU A 90 8.27 2.26 -17.06
C LEU A 90 7.84 3.57 -17.74
N PRO A 91 8.78 4.43 -18.17
CA PRO A 91 8.45 5.70 -18.83
C PRO A 91 7.63 5.60 -20.12
N ASP A 92 7.55 4.40 -20.73
CA ASP A 92 6.73 4.12 -21.91
C ASP A 92 5.30 3.66 -21.55
N GLY A 93 4.96 3.62 -20.26
CA GLY A 93 3.67 3.19 -19.74
C GLY A 93 3.50 1.67 -19.63
N SER A 94 4.56 0.88 -19.87
CA SER A 94 4.51 -0.57 -19.64
C SER A 94 4.67 -0.91 -18.16
N HIS A 95 3.95 -1.95 -17.71
CA HIS A 95 3.96 -2.44 -16.32
C HIS A 95 4.59 -3.83 -16.23
N HIS A 96 5.49 -4.02 -15.26
CA HIS A 96 6.13 -5.29 -14.96
C HIS A 96 5.92 -5.71 -13.51
N GLY A 97 5.01 -6.66 -13.31
CA GLY A 97 4.71 -7.24 -12.02
C GLY A 97 5.58 -8.46 -11.68
N PHE A 98 6.14 -8.50 -10.47
CA PHE A 98 6.81 -9.70 -9.94
C PHE A 98 6.52 -9.93 -8.45
N SER A 99 6.58 -11.19 -8.02
CA SER A 99 6.42 -11.55 -6.60
C SER A 99 7.74 -11.30 -5.87
N VAL A 100 7.66 -10.73 -4.67
CA VAL A 100 8.83 -10.37 -3.85
C VAL A 100 8.88 -11.20 -2.59
#